data_AF-A0A1A0EX52-F1
#
_entry.id   AF-A0A1A0EX52-F1
#
_cell.length_a   1.000
_cell.length_b   1.000
_cell.length_c   1.000
_cell.angle_alpha   90.00
_cell.angle_beta   90.00
_cell.angle_gamma   90.00
#
_symmetry.space_group_name_H-M   'P 1'
#
loop_
_entity.id
_entity.type
_entity.pdbx_description
1 polymer ?
#
loop_
_entity_poly.entity_id
_entity_poly.type
_entity_poly.pdbx_seq_one_letter_code
_entity_poly.pdbx_strand_id
1 'polypeptide(L)' 'MNPEDLEKLVTRKMPFGKYEGWLIADLPGPYLNWFAREGFPAGEIGQLLHLMHEIDHNGLSGLLDPLRKV' A
#
# COMPACT_ATOMS: atom_id res chain seq x y z
N MET A 1 -3.62 -11.14 8.43
CA MET A 1 -2.47 -10.71 7.61
C MET A 1 -1.65 -11.93 7.27
N ASN A 2 -1.49 -12.20 5.97
CA ASN A 2 -0.55 -13.21 5.52
C ASN A 2 0.78 -12.51 5.18
N PRO A 3 1.96 -13.12 5.43
CA PRO A 3 3.24 -12.54 5.06
C PRO A 3 3.32 -12.12 3.58
N GLU A 4 2.61 -12.85 2.71
CA GLU A 4 2.47 -12.57 1.28
C GLU A 4 1.88 -11.18 0.97
N ASP A 5 1.13 -10.58 1.90
CA ASP A 5 0.56 -9.25 1.70
C ASP A 5 1.66 -8.18 1.63
N LEU A 6 2.75 -8.34 2.39
CA LEU A 6 3.91 -7.43 2.32
C LEU A 6 4.62 -7.51 0.97
N GLU A 7 4.74 -8.71 0.40
CA GLU A 7 5.29 -8.89 -0.95
C GLU A 7 4.38 -8.26 -2.01
N LYS A 8 3.06 -8.33 -1.82
CA LYS A 8 2.10 -7.68 -2.71
C LYS A 8 2.23 -6.16 -2.66
N LEU A 9 2.55 -5.54 -1.52
CA LEU A 9 2.75 -4.09 -1.46
C LEU A 9 3.85 -3.62 -2.42
N VAL A 10 4.94 -4.38 -2.54
CA VAL A 10 6.10 -4.03 -3.38
C VAL A 10 6.03 -4.58 -4.80
N THR A 11 5.00 -5.36 -5.15
CA THR A 11 4.85 -5.94 -6.50
C THR A 11 3.54 -5.57 -7.20
N ARG A 12 2.48 -5.25 -6.44
CA ARG A 12 1.20 -4.84 -7.00
C ARG A 12 1.17 -3.37 -7.32
N LYS A 13 0.70 -3.09 -8.53
CA LYS A 13 0.46 -1.75 -9.01
C LYS A 13 -0.96 -1.33 -8.68
N MET A 14 -1.13 -0.07 -8.33
CA MET A 14 -2.42 0.56 -8.14
C MET A 14 -3.21 0.51 -9.45
N PRO A 15 -4.42 -0.08 -9.48
CA PRO A 15 -5.14 -0.33 -10.73
C PRO A 15 -6.01 0.84 -11.20
N PHE A 16 -6.10 1.93 -10.42
CA PHE A 16 -6.92 3.09 -10.76
C PHE A 16 -6.50 4.33 -9.98
N GLY A 17 -7.13 5.47 -10.31
CA GLY A 17 -6.99 6.72 -9.57
C GLY A 17 -5.75 7.51 -9.97
N LYS A 18 -5.40 8.52 -9.15
CA LYS A 18 -4.33 9.47 -9.47
C LYS A 18 -2.95 8.83 -9.66
N TYR A 19 -2.69 7.72 -8.96
CA TYR A 19 -1.41 7.00 -8.99
C TYR A 19 -1.53 5.63 -9.67
N GLU A 20 -2.44 5.50 -10.63
CA GLU A 20 -2.55 4.27 -11.43
C GLU A 20 -1.19 3.89 -12.04
N GLY A 21 -0.85 2.60 -11.94
CA GLY A 21 0.41 2.04 -12.41
C GLY A 21 1.59 2.14 -11.43
N TRP A 22 1.46 2.88 -10.33
CA TRP A 22 2.47 2.93 -9.25
C TRP A 22 2.38 1.73 -8.35
N LEU A 23 3.49 1.28 -7.76
CA LEU A 23 3.43 0.24 -6.73
C LEU A 23 2.70 0.76 -5.49
N ILE A 24 1.97 -0.12 -4.81
CA ILE A 24 1.23 0.25 -3.59
C ILE A 24 2.22 0.78 -2.52
N ALA A 25 3.40 0.18 -2.40
CA ALA A 25 4.47 0.61 -1.50
C ALA A 25 5.06 2.00 -1.81
N ASP A 26 4.77 2.56 -2.98
CA ASP A 26 5.26 3.88 -3.42
C ASP A 26 4.16 4.95 -3.36
N LEU A 27 2.96 4.60 -2.90
CA LEU A 27 1.86 5.55 -2.79
C LEU A 27 2.16 6.60 -1.71
N PRO A 28 1.93 7.90 -1.99
CA PRO A 28 2.20 8.95 -1.01
C PRO A 28 1.29 8.84 0.22
N GLY A 29 1.84 9.06 1.41
CA GLY A 29 1.09 9.09 2.68
C GLY A 29 -0.19 9.95 2.65
N PRO A 30 -0.21 11.17 2.06
CA PRO A 30 -1.44 11.95 1.92
C PRO A 30 -2.56 11.25 1.14
N TYR A 31 -2.20 10.40 0.17
CA TYR A 31 -3.16 9.63 -0.62
C TYR A 31 -3.72 8.45 0.16
N LEU A 32 -2.88 7.76 0.94
CA LEU A 32 -3.30 6.71 1.87
C LEU A 32 -4.21 7.28 2.96
N ASN A 33 -3.85 8.43 3.53
CA ASN A 33 -4.67 9.15 4.52
C ASN A 33 -6.04 9.58 3.96
N TRP A 34 -6.10 9.92 2.67
CA TRP A 34 -7.38 10.21 2.02
C TRP A 34 -8.28 8.97 1.99
N PHE A 35 -7.75 7.80 1.61
CA PHE A 35 -8.51 6.55 1.69
C PHE A 35 -8.91 6.16 3.12
N ALA A 36 -8.07 6.42 4.12
CA ALA A 36 -8.42 6.18 5.52
C ALA A 36 -9.64 7.00 5.98
N ARG A 37 -9.90 8.16 5.34
CA ARG A 37 -11.04 9.03 5.63
C ARG A 37 -12.27 8.68 4.81
N GLU A 38 -12.11 8.43 3.51
CA GLU A 38 -13.24 8.14 2.60
C GLU A 38 -13.69 6.67 2.66
N GLY A 39 -12.80 5.78 3.11
CA GLY A 39 -12.98 4.34 3.10
C GLY A 39 -12.14 3.65 2.03
N PHE A 40 -11.67 2.45 2.36
CA PHE A 40 -10.92 1.61 1.43
C PHE A 40 -11.88 0.82 0.52
N PRO A 41 -11.52 0.59 -0.76
CA PRO A 41 -12.33 -0.22 -1.67
C PRO A 41 -12.46 -1.66 -1.15
N ALA A 42 -13.48 -2.39 -1.58
CA ALA A 42 -13.59 -3.81 -1.23
C ALA A 42 -12.54 -4.67 -1.95
N GLY A 43 -12.23 -5.83 -1.37
CA GLY A 43 -11.32 -6.82 -1.97
C GLY A 43 -9.84 -6.58 -1.67
N GLU A 44 -8.97 -7.28 -2.42
CA GLU A 44 -7.53 -7.33 -2.15
C GLU A 44 -6.88 -5.94 -2.16
N ILE A 45 -7.23 -5.08 -3.13
CA ILE A 45 -6.64 -3.74 -3.24
C ILE A 45 -6.91 -2.90 -1.99
N GLY A 46 -8.13 -2.93 -1.45
CA GLY A 46 -8.42 -2.19 -0.24
C GLY A 46 -7.71 -2.71 0.99
N GLN A 47 -7.56 -4.05 1.08
CA GLN A 47 -6.77 -4.67 2.14
C GLN A 47 -5.30 -4.24 2.08
N LEU A 48 -4.71 -4.20 0.88
CA LEU A 48 -3.35 -3.74 0.68
C LEU A 48 -3.18 -2.23 0.95
N LEU A 49 -4.15 -1.40 0.56
CA LEU A 49 -4.13 0.03 0.85
C LEU A 49 -4.27 0.31 2.35
N HIS A 50 -5.13 -0.43 3.05
CA HIS A 50 -5.26 -0.35 4.50
C HIS A 50 -3.96 -0.73 5.19
N LEU A 51 -3.36 -1.86 4.79
CA LEU A 51 -2.08 -2.30 5.32
C LEU A 51 -0.96 -1.29 5.06
N MET A 52 -0.89 -0.75 3.85
CA MET A 52 0.11 0.26 3.51
C MET A 52 -0.07 1.54 4.33
N HIS A 53 -1.32 1.96 4.56
CA HIS A 53 -1.62 3.09 5.43
C HIS A 53 -1.14 2.83 6.87
N GLU A 54 -1.38 1.64 7.43
CA GLU A 54 -0.89 1.29 8.76
C GLU A 54 0.65 1.31 8.82
N ILE A 55 1.34 0.80 7.80
CA ILE A 55 2.80 0.83 7.71
C ILE A 55 3.32 2.27 7.67
N ASP A 56 2.75 3.10 6.80
CA ASP A 56 3.14 4.52 6.65
C ASP A 56 2.88 5.31 7.93
N HIS A 57 1.70 5.14 8.54
CA HIS A 57 1.29 5.84 9.76
C HIS A 57 2.20 5.50 10.95
N ASN A 58 2.70 4.27 11.02
CA ASN A 58 3.62 3.84 12.08
C ASN A 58 5.10 4.09 11.73
N GLY A 59 5.42 4.69 10.57
CA GLY A 59 6.80 4.92 10.13
C GLY A 59 7.58 3.63 9.83
N LEU A 60 6.89 2.55 9.45
CA LEU A 60 7.46 1.21 9.26
C LEU A 60 7.81 0.90 7.80
N SER A 61 7.78 1.89 6.90
CA SER A 61 8.00 1.69 5.46
C SER A 61 9.35 1.02 5.13
N GLY A 62 10.37 1.19 5.99
CA GLY A 62 11.66 0.51 5.85
C GLY A 62 11.60 -1.02 5.98
N LEU A 63 10.51 -1.59 6.52
CA LEU A 63 10.29 -3.05 6.53
C LEU A 63 10.11 -3.62 5.12
N LEU A 64 9.74 -2.79 4.14
CA LEU A 64 9.51 -3.21 2.76
C LEU A 64 10.78 -3.23 1.92
N ASP A 65 11.84 -2.53 2.35
CA ASP A 65 13.11 -2.44 1.62
C ASP A 65 13.74 -3.79 1.31
N PRO A 66 13.83 -4.79 2.23
CA PRO A 66 14.37 -6.10 1.89
C PRO A 66 13.51 -6.89 0.88
N LEU A 67 12.24 -6.53 0.72
CA LEU A 67 11.33 -7.18 -0.24
C LEU A 67 11.43 -6.57 -1.65
N ARG A 68 11.94 -5.34 -1.75
CA ARG A 68 12.23 -4.70 -3.03
C ARG A 68 13.42 -5.43 -3.65
N LYS A 69 13.15 -6.29 -4.63
CA LYS A 69 14.18 -6.92 -5.47
C LYS A 69 14.72 -5.85 -6.41
N VAL A 70 15.76 -5.15 -5.94
CA VAL A 70 16.51 -4.15 -6.72
C VAL A 70 17.26 -4.79 -7.87
#